data_AF-A0A317ZJH0-F1
#
_entry.id   AF-A0A317ZJH0-F1
#
_cell.length_a   1.000
_cell.length_b   1.000
_cell.length_c   1.000
_cell.angle_alpha   90.00
_cell.angle_beta   90.00
_cell.angle_gamma   90.00
#
_symmetry.space_group_name_H-M   'P 1'
#
loop_
_entity.id
_entity.type
_entity.pdbx_description
1 polymer ?
#
loop_
_entity_poly.entity_id
_entity_poly.type
_entity_poly.pdbx_seq_one_letter_code
_entity_poly.pdbx_strand_id
1 'polypeptide(L)'
;MNEINISEDRLSESTIFTSPLLDIALHKVGAITFAITEKSYGLRFAFASAELAKYLERQQNPNITDVKLLRQHPVVGYEEDETLILRLKLDRGKVVMLNKYDHIYEYEPIILEEGDGILTSAHKQWGLPAESVAGLMLLTRRMIQTVEDIADEGQHSYLIHVLWQEYRLALEISGCSEAERISVEGEFMAFSVKRFTGELFVFDHA
;
A
#
# COMPACT_ATOMS: atom_id res chain seq x y z
N MET A 1 2.82 -21.14 -16.11
CA MET A 1 2.61 -20.31 -17.31
C MET A 1 3.19 -21.00 -18.52
N ASN A 2 2.32 -21.65 -19.29
CA ASN A 2 2.70 -22.22 -20.58
C ASN A 2 2.50 -21.14 -21.63
N GLU A 3 3.60 -20.65 -22.20
CA GLU A 3 3.55 -19.69 -23.31
C GLU A 3 2.83 -20.32 -24.49
N ILE A 4 1.97 -19.53 -25.14
CA ILE A 4 1.26 -19.93 -26.34
C ILE A 4 1.31 -18.82 -27.37
N ASN A 5 1.18 -19.19 -28.64
CA ASN A 5 1.03 -18.23 -29.73
C ASN A 5 -0.45 -17.96 -29.98
N ILE A 6 -0.84 -16.70 -30.03
CA ILE A 6 -2.18 -16.26 -30.43
C ILE A 6 -2.07 -15.18 -31.50
N SER A 7 -3.04 -15.12 -32.43
CA SER A 7 -3.17 -13.99 -33.36
C SER A 7 -3.66 -12.76 -32.61
N GLU A 8 -3.16 -11.58 -32.98
CA GLU A 8 -3.64 -10.30 -32.45
C GLU A 8 -5.13 -10.06 -32.74
N ASP A 9 -5.67 -10.64 -33.82
CA ASP A 9 -7.09 -10.53 -34.16
C ASP A 9 -7.99 -11.02 -33.03
N ARG A 10 -7.53 -12.02 -32.26
CA ARG A 10 -8.27 -12.60 -31.14
C ARG A 10 -8.34 -11.68 -29.92
N LEU A 11 -7.54 -10.62 -29.88
CA LEU A 11 -7.61 -9.61 -28.81
C LEU A 11 -8.87 -8.75 -28.94
N SER A 12 -9.43 -8.59 -30.14
CA SER A 12 -10.63 -7.79 -30.37
C SER A 12 -11.87 -8.34 -29.66
N GLU A 13 -11.95 -9.66 -29.48
CA GLU A 13 -13.04 -10.37 -28.80
C GLU A 13 -12.75 -10.63 -27.31
N SER A 14 -11.62 -10.15 -26.80
CA SER A 14 -11.16 -10.47 -25.46
C SER A 14 -11.80 -9.62 -24.38
N THR A 15 -11.89 -10.17 -23.16
CA THR A 15 -12.30 -9.42 -21.98
C THR A 15 -11.08 -8.80 -21.30
N ILE A 16 -11.10 -7.49 -21.06
CA ILE A 16 -10.01 -6.78 -20.40
C ILE A 16 -10.28 -6.71 -18.89
N PHE A 17 -9.29 -7.12 -18.09
CA PHE A 17 -9.38 -7.09 -16.61
C PHE A 17 -8.65 -5.91 -15.97
N THR A 18 -7.86 -5.17 -16.75
CA THR A 18 -7.07 -4.02 -16.30
C THR A 18 -7.80 -2.71 -16.45
N SER A 19 -7.50 -1.77 -15.55
CA SER A 19 -7.94 -0.37 -15.69
C SER A 19 -7.47 0.26 -17.01
N PRO A 20 -8.31 1.08 -17.69
CA PRO A 20 -7.97 1.71 -18.97
C PRO A 20 -6.80 2.70 -18.88
N LEU A 21 -6.44 3.13 -17.67
CA LEU A 21 -5.33 4.05 -17.42
C LEU A 21 -3.96 3.38 -17.50
N LEU A 22 -3.88 2.05 -17.47
CA LEU A 22 -2.60 1.32 -17.50
C LEU A 22 -2.03 1.21 -18.90
N ASP A 23 -0.70 1.22 -19.00
CA ASP A 23 0.01 1.00 -20.26
C ASP A 23 0.08 -0.48 -20.63
N ILE A 24 0.08 -1.35 -19.63
CA ILE A 24 0.06 -2.81 -19.77
C ILE A 24 -1.32 -3.33 -19.40
N ALA A 25 -1.93 -4.11 -20.29
CA ALA A 25 -3.26 -4.67 -20.09
C ALA A 25 -3.24 -6.20 -20.05
N LEU A 26 -4.10 -6.77 -19.21
CA LEU A 26 -4.36 -8.21 -19.13
C LEU A 26 -5.70 -8.52 -19.80
N HIS A 27 -5.63 -9.34 -20.84
CA HIS A 27 -6.76 -9.81 -21.63
C HIS A 27 -7.04 -11.28 -21.34
N LYS A 28 -8.31 -11.66 -21.22
CA LYS A 28 -8.78 -13.05 -21.30
C LYS A 28 -9.38 -13.28 -22.68
N VAL A 29 -8.70 -14.11 -23.45
CA VAL A 29 -8.99 -14.42 -24.86
C VAL A 29 -9.80 -15.72 -24.98
N GLY A 30 -9.77 -16.57 -23.96
CA GLY A 30 -10.51 -17.83 -23.92
C GLY A 30 -10.76 -18.29 -22.49
N ALA A 31 -11.24 -19.52 -22.32
CA ALA A 31 -11.58 -20.07 -21.00
C ALA A 31 -10.38 -20.03 -20.02
N ILE A 32 -9.20 -20.43 -20.50
CA ILE A 32 -7.94 -20.49 -19.73
C ILE A 32 -6.81 -19.71 -20.39
N THR A 33 -7.13 -18.91 -21.41
CA THR A 33 -6.14 -18.26 -22.27
C THR A 33 -6.07 -16.77 -21.98
N PHE A 34 -4.86 -16.30 -21.70
CA PHE A 34 -4.58 -14.93 -21.33
C PHE A 34 -3.53 -14.31 -22.24
N ALA A 35 -3.61 -12.99 -22.39
CA ALA A 35 -2.66 -12.21 -23.14
C ALA A 35 -2.32 -10.93 -22.38
N ILE A 36 -1.04 -10.56 -22.42
CA ILE A 36 -0.50 -9.32 -21.90
C ILE A 36 -0.18 -8.46 -23.11
N THR A 37 -0.77 -7.27 -23.16
CA THR A 37 -0.55 -6.29 -24.22
C THR A 37 0.04 -5.02 -23.62
N GLU A 38 0.76 -4.26 -24.42
CA GLU A 38 1.24 -2.92 -24.06
C GLU A 38 0.77 -1.92 -25.11
N LYS A 39 0.22 -0.78 -24.70
CA LYS A 39 -0.39 0.22 -25.60
C LYS A 39 0.50 0.63 -26.77
N SER A 40 1.81 0.67 -26.55
CA SER A 40 2.83 1.10 -27.51
C SER A 40 3.34 -0.03 -28.42
N TYR A 41 3.22 -1.30 -28.02
CA TYR A 41 3.87 -2.44 -28.68
C TYR A 41 2.93 -3.57 -29.11
N GLY A 42 1.66 -3.53 -28.72
CA GLY A 42 0.71 -4.61 -29.03
C GLY A 42 0.90 -5.82 -28.13
N LEU A 43 0.77 -7.03 -28.68
CA LEU A 43 0.88 -8.28 -27.91
C LEU A 43 2.31 -8.50 -27.41
N ARG A 44 2.48 -8.59 -26.08
CA ARG A 44 3.78 -8.85 -25.44
C ARG A 44 3.98 -10.32 -25.09
N PHE A 45 2.95 -10.96 -24.56
CA PHE A 45 3.04 -12.32 -24.07
C PHE A 45 1.65 -12.96 -24.04
N ALA A 46 1.54 -14.24 -24.39
CA ALA A 46 0.29 -14.98 -24.25
C ALA A 46 0.57 -16.32 -23.59
N PHE A 47 -0.35 -16.74 -22.74
CA PHE A 47 -0.17 -17.95 -21.94
C PHE A 47 -1.49 -18.63 -21.61
N ALA A 48 -1.42 -19.92 -21.32
CA ALA A 48 -2.50 -20.68 -20.74
C ALA A 48 -2.31 -20.81 -19.22
N SER A 49 -3.39 -20.58 -18.47
CA SER A 49 -3.45 -20.74 -17.02
C SER A 49 -4.85 -21.14 -16.58
N ALA A 50 -5.00 -22.35 -16.06
CA ALA A 50 -6.28 -22.82 -15.55
C ALA A 50 -6.56 -22.21 -14.17
N GLU A 51 -5.52 -22.07 -13.36
CA GLU A 51 -5.65 -21.52 -12.01
C GLU A 51 -5.99 -20.03 -12.03
N LEU A 52 -5.41 -19.24 -12.94
CA LEU A 52 -5.76 -17.81 -13.06
C LEU A 52 -7.21 -17.62 -13.50
N ALA A 53 -7.71 -18.47 -14.40
CA ALA A 53 -9.13 -18.43 -14.81
C ALA A 53 -10.07 -18.67 -13.63
N LYS A 54 -9.83 -19.75 -12.87
CA LYS A 54 -10.60 -20.06 -11.66
C LYS A 54 -10.51 -18.95 -10.63
N TYR A 55 -9.33 -18.36 -10.46
CA TYR A 55 -9.11 -17.28 -9.51
C TYR A 55 -9.92 -16.03 -9.87
N LEU A 56 -9.82 -15.56 -11.12
CA LEU A 56 -10.54 -14.35 -11.56
C LEU A 56 -12.06 -14.54 -11.56
N GLU A 57 -12.55 -15.76 -11.83
CA GLU A 57 -13.98 -16.10 -11.74
C GLU A 57 -14.51 -16.02 -10.30
N ARG A 58 -13.70 -16.41 -9.30
CA ARG A 58 -14.08 -16.33 -7.88
C ARG A 58 -14.15 -14.89 -7.36
N GLN A 59 -13.34 -13.97 -7.90
CA GLN A 59 -13.23 -12.59 -7.41
C GLN A 59 -14.37 -11.67 -7.89
N GLN A 60 -15.31 -12.15 -8.73
CA GLN A 60 -16.46 -11.38 -9.25
C GLN A 60 -16.09 -9.96 -9.70
N ASN A 61 -15.42 -9.86 -10.86
CA ASN A 61 -14.98 -8.60 -11.49
C ASN A 61 -13.77 -7.93 -10.79
N PRO A 62 -12.61 -8.58 -10.74
CA PRO A 62 -11.41 -8.01 -10.14
C PRO A 62 -10.93 -6.79 -10.93
N ASN A 63 -10.74 -5.65 -10.25
CA ASN A 63 -10.16 -4.46 -10.86
C ASN A 63 -8.64 -4.51 -10.72
N ILE A 64 -7.94 -4.82 -11.82
CA ILE A 64 -6.48 -4.89 -11.82
C ILE A 64 -5.88 -3.50 -12.04
N THR A 65 -5.13 -3.02 -11.04
CA THR A 65 -4.52 -1.69 -10.97
C THR A 65 -3.04 -1.67 -11.34
N ASP A 66 -2.38 -2.81 -11.45
CA ASP A 66 -1.00 -2.92 -11.99
C ASP A 66 -0.78 -4.34 -12.54
N VAL A 67 -0.01 -4.45 -13.63
CA VAL A 67 0.36 -5.73 -14.26
C VAL A 67 1.85 -5.70 -14.58
N LYS A 68 2.60 -6.66 -14.05
CA LYS A 68 4.04 -6.80 -14.29
C LYS A 68 4.39 -8.22 -14.64
N LEU A 69 5.16 -8.38 -15.71
CA LEU A 69 5.81 -9.64 -16.04
C LEU A 69 7.28 -9.52 -15.62
N LEU A 70 7.65 -10.25 -14.57
CA LEU A 70 8.98 -10.20 -13.96
C LEU A 70 9.78 -11.44 -14.35
N ARG A 71 11.08 -11.26 -14.58
CA ARG A 71 12.05 -12.36 -14.66
C ARG A 71 12.69 -12.51 -13.29
N GLN A 72 12.45 -13.65 -12.64
CA GLN A 72 13.12 -13.99 -11.40
C GLN A 72 14.35 -14.85 -11.73
N HIS A 73 15.53 -14.31 -11.41
CA HIS A 73 16.77 -15.06 -11.46
C HIS A 73 16.86 -16.00 -10.25
N PRO A 74 17.44 -17.20 -10.41
CA PRO A 74 17.69 -18.09 -9.29
C PRO A 74 18.60 -17.40 -8.25
N VAL A 75 18.42 -17.76 -6.98
CA VAL A 75 19.37 -17.39 -5.93
C VAL A 75 20.71 -18.05 -6.25
N VAL A 76 21.80 -17.28 -6.13
CA VAL A 76 23.17 -17.74 -6.42
C VAL A 76 23.42 -19.10 -5.73
N GLY A 77 23.64 -20.14 -6.52
CA GLY A 77 23.87 -21.52 -6.04
C GLY A 77 22.83 -22.57 -6.45
N TYR A 78 21.71 -22.17 -7.08
CA TYR A 78 20.74 -23.10 -7.67
C TYR A 78 20.77 -23.01 -9.20
N GLU A 79 20.96 -24.15 -9.88
CA GLU A 79 20.92 -24.31 -11.35
C GLU A 79 19.49 -24.31 -11.90
N GLU A 80 18.59 -23.44 -11.41
CA GLU A 80 17.26 -23.32 -12.00
C GLU A 80 17.23 -22.22 -13.06
N ASP A 81 16.65 -22.55 -14.22
CA ASP A 81 16.40 -21.60 -15.30
C ASP A 81 15.61 -20.38 -14.82
N GLU A 82 15.91 -19.21 -15.40
CA GLU A 82 15.16 -17.97 -15.20
C GLU A 82 13.65 -18.23 -15.27
N THR A 83 12.92 -17.77 -14.25
CA THR A 83 11.47 -18.03 -14.17
C THR A 83 10.69 -16.76 -14.44
N LEU A 84 9.70 -16.86 -15.33
CA LEU A 84 8.73 -15.78 -15.53
C LEU A 84 7.68 -15.83 -14.44
N ILE A 85 7.39 -14.66 -13.88
CA ILE A 85 6.34 -14.46 -12.88
C ILE A 85 5.44 -13.33 -13.35
N LEU A 86 4.14 -13.62 -13.43
CA LEU A 86 3.13 -12.60 -13.62
C LEU A 86 2.70 -12.09 -12.25
N ARG A 87 2.87 -10.80 -12.02
CA ARG A 87 2.39 -10.09 -10.83
C ARG A 87 1.23 -9.18 -11.23
N LEU A 88 0.10 -9.38 -10.57
CA LEU A 88 -1.10 -8.58 -10.70
C LEU A 88 -1.33 -7.84 -9.38
N LYS A 89 -1.63 -6.55 -9.43
CA LYS A 89 -2.12 -5.79 -8.27
C LYS A 89 -3.60 -5.56 -8.47
N LEU A 90 -4.42 -6.04 -7.55
CA LEU A 90 -5.86 -5.82 -7.53
C LEU A 90 -6.18 -4.53 -6.77
N ASP A 91 -7.47 -4.24 -6.61
CA ASP A 91 -7.96 -3.21 -5.71
C ASP A 91 -7.54 -3.49 -4.26
N ARG A 92 -7.48 -2.42 -3.45
CA ARG A 92 -7.05 -2.49 -2.03
C ARG A 92 -5.65 -3.06 -1.83
N GLY A 93 -4.76 -2.92 -2.82
CA GLY A 93 -3.34 -3.26 -2.69
C GLY A 93 -3.01 -4.74 -2.66
N LYS A 94 -4.00 -5.64 -2.76
CA LYS A 94 -3.79 -7.08 -2.87
C LYS A 94 -2.93 -7.41 -4.09
N VAL A 95 -1.88 -8.20 -3.88
CA VAL A 95 -0.96 -8.65 -4.92
C VAL A 95 -1.19 -10.14 -5.16
N VAL A 96 -1.31 -10.51 -6.42
CA VAL A 96 -1.43 -11.89 -6.86
C VAL A 96 -0.24 -12.20 -7.77
N MET A 97 0.45 -13.29 -7.50
CA MET A 97 1.58 -13.74 -8.30
C MET A 97 1.29 -15.11 -8.89
N LEU A 98 1.48 -15.25 -10.19
CA LEU A 98 1.38 -16.50 -10.94
C LEU A 98 2.76 -16.90 -11.43
N ASN A 99 3.19 -18.11 -11.09
CA ASN A 99 4.51 -18.62 -11.49
C ASN A 99 4.45 -19.51 -12.75
N LYS A 100 5.62 -19.97 -13.20
CA LYS A 100 5.75 -20.88 -14.35
C LYS A 100 5.05 -22.23 -14.19
N TYR A 101 4.74 -22.66 -12.97
CA TYR A 101 4.04 -23.92 -12.66
C TYR A 101 2.52 -23.77 -12.52
N ASP A 102 1.97 -22.59 -12.85
CA ASP A 102 0.55 -22.28 -12.69
C ASP A 102 0.09 -22.19 -11.21
N HIS A 103 1.01 -22.02 -10.28
CA HIS A 103 0.68 -21.76 -8.88
C HIS A 103 0.38 -20.28 -8.66
N ILE A 104 -0.69 -20.03 -7.91
CA ILE A 104 -1.08 -18.69 -7.49
C ILE A 104 -0.66 -18.47 -6.04
N TYR A 105 0.08 -17.40 -5.83
CA TYR A 105 0.42 -16.89 -4.51
C TYR A 105 -0.32 -15.57 -4.30
N GLU A 106 -1.07 -15.50 -3.21
CA GLU A 106 -1.75 -14.30 -2.79
C GLU A 106 -0.93 -13.64 -1.69
N TYR A 107 -0.61 -12.37 -1.90
CA TYR A 107 -0.06 -11.50 -0.88
C TYR A 107 -1.00 -10.32 -0.76
N GLU A 108 -1.85 -10.36 0.24
CA GLU A 108 -2.47 -9.13 0.72
C GLU A 108 -1.40 -8.48 1.60
N PRO A 109 -0.80 -7.34 1.20
CA PRO A 109 -0.07 -6.58 2.18
C PRO A 109 -1.01 -6.38 3.35
N ILE A 110 -0.52 -6.60 4.57
CA ILE A 110 -1.16 -5.99 5.73
C ILE A 110 -1.02 -4.50 5.45
N ILE A 111 -2.02 -3.95 4.76
CA ILE A 111 -2.29 -2.54 4.81
C ILE A 111 -2.73 -2.39 6.26
N LEU A 112 -1.75 -2.11 7.12
CA LEU A 112 -1.99 -1.21 8.23
C LEU A 112 -2.77 -0.09 7.56
N GLU A 113 -4.09 -0.06 7.79
CA GLU A 113 -4.97 0.94 7.19
C GLU A 113 -4.16 2.23 7.16
N GLU A 114 -3.80 2.72 5.97
CA GLU A 114 -3.48 4.14 5.83
C GLU A 114 -4.76 4.76 6.34
N GLY A 115 -4.75 5.10 7.63
CA GLY A 115 -5.97 5.29 8.39
C GLY A 115 -6.83 6.25 7.61
N ASP A 116 -8.12 5.94 7.49
CA ASP A 116 -9.12 6.90 7.02
C ASP A 116 -8.63 8.30 7.39
N GLY A 117 -8.41 9.16 6.40
CA GLY A 117 -7.67 10.44 6.48
C GLY A 117 -8.29 11.49 7.43
N ILE A 118 -9.06 11.04 8.40
CA ILE A 118 -9.63 11.75 9.53
C ILE A 118 -8.51 12.03 10.53
N LEU A 119 -7.82 13.13 10.28
CA LEU A 119 -7.00 13.79 11.27
C LEU A 119 -7.93 14.40 12.33
N THR A 120 -7.77 14.01 13.59
CA THR A 120 -8.59 14.52 14.70
C THR A 120 -7.72 15.32 15.65
N SER A 121 -8.19 16.50 16.06
CA SER A 121 -7.45 17.28 17.06
C SER A 121 -7.60 16.66 18.45
N ALA A 122 -6.55 16.77 19.26
CA ALA A 122 -6.59 16.29 20.64
C ALA A 122 -7.68 17.02 21.46
N HIS A 123 -7.96 18.29 21.13
CA HIS A 123 -9.12 19.03 21.64
C HIS A 123 -10.45 18.32 21.36
N LYS A 124 -10.68 17.88 20.12
CA LYS A 124 -11.93 17.25 19.71
C LYS A 124 -12.07 15.83 20.28
N GLN A 125 -10.97 15.08 20.38
CA GLN A 125 -10.99 13.69 20.86
C GLN A 125 -11.24 13.60 22.38
N TRP A 126 -10.52 14.39 23.18
CA TRP A 126 -10.56 14.28 24.64
C TRP A 126 -11.03 15.54 25.37
N GLY A 127 -11.56 16.54 24.66
CA GLY A 127 -12.07 17.78 25.27
C GLY A 127 -10.99 18.70 25.85
N LEU A 128 -9.73 18.57 25.42
CA LEU A 128 -8.60 19.38 25.91
C LEU A 128 -8.72 20.85 25.48
N PRO A 129 -8.15 21.84 26.18
CA PRO A 129 -8.28 23.25 25.79
C PRO A 129 -7.72 23.55 24.38
N ALA A 130 -8.51 24.20 23.53
CA ALA A 130 -8.15 24.52 22.14
C ALA A 130 -7.01 25.56 22.02
N GLU A 131 -6.85 26.44 23.01
CA GLU A 131 -5.78 27.45 23.05
C GLU A 131 -4.43 26.88 23.52
N SER A 132 -4.37 25.57 23.79
CA SER A 132 -3.16 24.87 24.21
C SER A 132 -2.48 24.13 23.04
N VAL A 133 -1.37 23.46 23.32
CA VAL A 133 -0.68 22.59 22.35
C VAL A 133 -1.60 21.54 21.72
N ALA A 134 -2.65 21.11 22.44
CA ALA A 134 -3.65 20.19 21.94
C ALA A 134 -4.47 20.73 20.74
N GLY A 135 -4.55 22.06 20.57
CA GLY A 135 -5.16 22.70 19.41
C GLY A 135 -4.26 22.74 18.18
N LEU A 136 -2.95 22.60 18.37
CA LEU A 136 -1.95 22.57 17.30
C LEU A 136 -1.71 21.15 16.76
N MET A 137 -2.16 20.13 17.50
CA MET A 137 -1.92 18.73 17.21
C MET A 137 -3.11 18.10 16.48
N LEU A 138 -2.80 17.46 15.34
CA LEU A 138 -3.67 16.59 14.59
C LEU A 138 -3.16 15.16 14.73
N LEU A 139 -4.03 14.24 15.15
CA LEU A 139 -3.64 12.87 15.44
C LEU A 139 -4.25 11.94 14.39
N THR A 140 -3.44 10.98 13.94
CA THR A 140 -3.97 9.84 13.19
C THR A 140 -4.79 8.93 14.10
N ARG A 141 -5.68 8.12 13.51
CA ARG A 141 -6.45 7.13 14.26
C ARG A 141 -5.55 6.18 15.05
N ARG A 142 -4.42 5.77 14.47
CA ARG A 142 -3.42 4.92 15.13
C ARG A 142 -2.84 5.61 16.36
N MET A 143 -2.45 6.88 16.23
CA MET A 143 -1.95 7.67 17.36
C MET A 143 -2.99 7.79 18.47
N ILE A 144 -4.27 8.03 18.13
CA ILE A 144 -5.36 8.09 19.12
C ILE A 144 -5.50 6.77 19.87
N GLN A 145 -5.55 5.65 19.15
CA GLN A 145 -5.65 4.32 19.76
C GLN A 145 -4.48 4.05 20.70
N THR A 146 -3.25 4.36 20.27
CA THR A 146 -2.08 4.15 21.13
C THR A 146 -2.08 5.06 22.36
N VAL A 147 -2.54 6.30 22.23
CA VAL A 147 -2.73 7.20 23.38
C VAL A 147 -3.80 6.67 24.32
N GLU A 148 -4.91 6.13 23.82
CA GLU A 148 -5.97 5.49 24.62
C GLU A 148 -5.48 4.21 25.32
N ASP A 149 -4.62 3.43 24.67
CA ASP A 149 -4.07 2.19 25.23
C ASP A 149 -3.05 2.46 26.36
N ILE A 150 -2.34 3.60 26.30
CA ILE A 150 -1.29 3.96 27.26
C ILE A 150 -1.82 4.86 28.38
N ALA A 151 -2.79 5.74 28.09
CA ALA A 151 -3.30 6.66 29.07
C ALA A 151 -4.28 5.96 30.04
N ASP A 152 -3.85 5.77 31.29
CA ASP A 152 -4.76 5.44 32.38
C ASP A 152 -5.82 6.55 32.56
N GLU A 153 -7.00 6.20 33.10
CA GLU A 153 -8.20 7.06 33.16
C GLU A 153 -7.90 8.54 33.44
N GLY A 154 -8.06 9.37 32.41
CA GLY A 154 -7.94 10.84 32.51
C GLY A 154 -6.56 11.43 32.25
N GLN A 155 -5.52 10.63 31.99
CA GLN A 155 -4.14 11.11 31.78
C GLN A 155 -3.81 11.54 30.34
N HIS A 156 -4.79 11.55 29.44
CA HIS A 156 -4.61 11.97 28.04
C HIS A 156 -3.96 13.35 27.89
N SER A 157 -4.31 14.30 28.77
CA SER A 157 -3.73 15.65 28.74
C SER A 157 -2.23 15.65 29.01
N TYR A 158 -1.77 14.79 29.92
CA TYR A 158 -0.37 14.63 30.27
C TYR A 158 0.41 13.99 29.12
N LEU A 159 -0.09 12.88 28.57
CA LEU A 159 0.58 12.18 27.47
C LEU A 159 0.70 13.06 26.22
N ILE A 160 -0.35 13.83 25.90
CA ILE A 160 -0.31 14.80 24.80
C ILE A 160 0.71 15.92 25.05
N HIS A 161 0.87 16.37 26.29
CA HIS A 161 1.90 17.33 26.64
C HIS A 161 3.31 16.75 26.47
N VAL A 162 3.53 15.51 26.90
CA VAL A 162 4.82 14.81 26.76
C VAL A 162 5.20 14.68 25.29
N LEU A 163 4.31 14.17 24.44
CA LEU A 163 4.56 14.02 23.00
C LEU A 163 4.96 15.34 22.34
N TRP A 164 4.34 16.45 22.75
CA TRP A 164 4.70 17.78 22.26
C TRP A 164 6.10 18.22 22.72
N GLN A 165 6.46 17.98 23.97
CA GLN A 165 7.78 18.33 24.50
C GLN A 165 8.89 17.49 23.82
N GLU A 166 8.67 16.20 23.64
CA GLU A 166 9.62 15.30 22.97
C GLU A 166 9.84 15.72 21.52
N TYR A 167 8.78 16.11 20.81
CA TYR A 167 8.90 16.71 19.48
C TYR A 167 9.74 17.99 19.47
N ARG A 168 9.53 18.89 20.45
CA ARG A 168 10.33 20.13 20.57
C ARG A 168 11.80 19.85 20.85
N LEU A 169 12.10 18.89 21.72
CA LEU A 169 13.46 18.47 22.01
C LEU A 169 14.12 17.85 20.76
N ALA A 170 13.39 17.01 20.03
CA ALA A 170 13.89 16.43 18.78
C ALA A 170 14.21 17.51 17.72
N LEU A 171 13.41 18.56 17.64
CA LEU A 171 13.68 19.73 16.78
C LEU A 171 14.97 20.46 17.17
N GLU A 172 15.18 20.70 18.48
CA GLU A 172 16.37 21.38 18.99
C GLU A 172 17.65 20.56 18.74
N ILE A 173 17.57 19.23 18.91
CA ILE A 173 18.70 18.31 18.68
C ILE A 173 19.03 18.18 17.20
N SER A 174 18.00 18.08 16.35
CA SER A 174 18.19 17.83 14.92
C SER A 174 18.70 19.06 14.16
N GLY A 175 18.56 20.26 14.72
CA GLY A 175 18.98 21.52 14.08
C GLY A 175 18.28 21.83 12.74
N CYS A 176 17.31 21.01 12.34
CA CYS A 176 16.68 21.03 11.02
C CYS A 176 15.20 21.44 11.17
N SER A 177 14.92 22.74 11.06
CA SER A 177 13.54 23.25 11.04
C SER A 177 12.78 22.98 9.74
N GLU A 178 13.44 22.42 8.73
CA GLU A 178 12.91 22.20 7.37
C GLU A 178 12.69 20.72 7.02
N ALA A 179 12.87 19.79 7.97
CA ALA A 179 12.60 18.38 7.71
C ALA A 179 11.11 18.16 7.42
N GLU A 180 10.79 17.48 6.30
CA GLU A 180 9.41 17.22 5.87
C GLU A 180 8.64 16.34 6.87
N ARG A 181 9.37 15.52 7.64
CA ARG A 181 8.87 14.70 8.73
C ARG A 181 10.01 14.44 9.73
N ILE A 182 9.72 14.57 11.02
CA ILE A 182 10.65 14.30 12.11
C ILE A 182 10.21 13.03 12.81
N SER A 183 11.14 12.11 13.03
CA SER A 183 10.91 10.90 13.82
C SER A 183 11.43 11.13 15.23
N VAL A 184 10.64 10.74 16.23
CA VAL A 184 10.91 10.92 17.65
C VAL A 184 10.87 9.56 18.32
N GLU A 185 11.98 9.18 18.95
CA GLU A 185 12.04 8.04 19.86
C GLU A 185 11.67 8.56 21.26
N GLY A 186 10.38 8.55 21.58
CA GLY A 186 9.85 9.03 22.86
C GLY A 186 9.96 8.01 23.99
N GLU A 187 9.77 8.47 25.21
CA GLU A 187 9.80 7.67 26.45
C GLU A 187 8.72 6.59 26.45
N PHE A 188 7.52 6.93 25.98
CA PHE A 188 6.35 6.05 25.99
C PHE A 188 6.10 5.36 24.64
N MET A 189 6.43 6.03 23.54
CA MET A 189 6.23 5.51 22.19
C MET A 189 7.16 6.19 21.19
N ALA A 190 7.47 5.48 20.11
CA ALA A 190 8.07 6.09 18.92
C ALA A 190 6.96 6.68 18.04
N PHE A 191 7.19 7.89 17.54
CA PHE A 191 6.22 8.57 16.69
C PHE A 191 6.90 9.46 15.66
N SER A 192 6.12 9.94 14.69
CA SER A 192 6.56 10.90 13.69
C SER A 192 5.67 12.12 13.67
N VAL A 193 6.28 13.27 13.38
CA VAL A 193 5.59 14.55 13.28
C VAL A 193 5.86 15.16 11.91
N LYS A 194 4.78 15.54 11.22
CA LYS A 194 4.84 16.28 9.95
C LYS A 194 4.07 17.58 10.08
N ARG A 195 4.65 18.68 9.61
CA ARG A 195 3.93 19.94 9.47
C ARG A 195 2.86 19.80 8.38
N PHE A 196 1.62 20.17 8.69
CA PHE A 196 0.50 20.09 7.75
C PHE A 196 0.28 21.44 7.06
N THR A 197 -0.21 22.44 7.80
CA THR A 197 -0.45 23.81 7.31
C THR A 197 -0.34 24.80 8.47
N GLY A 198 0.25 25.98 8.23
CA GLY A 198 0.38 27.02 9.26
C GLY A 198 1.12 26.52 10.50
N GLU A 199 0.43 26.55 11.65
CA GLU A 199 0.90 26.08 12.96
C GLU A 199 0.38 24.69 13.34
N LEU A 200 -0.23 23.95 12.41
CA LEU A 200 -0.76 22.60 12.65
C LEU A 200 0.25 21.50 12.32
N PHE A 201 0.32 20.52 13.21
CA PHE A 201 1.26 19.41 13.16
C PHE A 201 0.51 18.08 13.24
N VAL A 202 0.84 17.16 12.34
CA VAL A 202 0.29 15.81 12.30
C VAL A 202 1.23 14.88 13.05
N PHE A 203 0.70 14.24 14.09
CA PHE A 203 1.36 13.21 14.88
C PHE A 203 0.84 11.84 14.46
N ASP A 204 1.77 10.96 14.12
CA ASP A 204 1.48 9.59 13.71
C ASP A 204 2.38 8.60 14.44
N HIS A 205 1.85 7.43 14.76
CA HIS A 205 2.60 6.39 15.45
C HIS A 205 3.60 5.76 14.47
N ALA A 206 4.86 5.60 14.90
CA ALA A 206 5.93 5.06 14.05
C ALA A 206 5.76 3.55 13.76
#